data_AF-A0A7W7MEZ1-F1
#
_entry.id   AF-A0A7W7MEZ1-F1
#
_cell.length_a   1.000
_cell.length_b   1.000
_cell.length_c   1.000
_cell.angle_alpha   90.00
_cell.angle_beta   90.00
_cell.angle_gamma   90.00
#
_symmetry.space_group_name_H-M   'P 1'
#
loop_
_entity.id
_entity.type
_entity.pdbx_description
1 polymer ?
#
loop_
_entity_poly.entity_id
_entity_poly.type
_entity_poly.pdbx_seq_one_letter_code
_entity_poly.pdbx_strand_id
1 'polypeptide(L)'
;MALKIKRALAVALLAAVAVAVAIVVGNRQKPHPVKVAYATPGNELDTAKMLPYGWSGSKSVGTRFTDGLNYLQISPDIEGPIEIVSVTPLLDNEATIRVVGVLARVVPDMLPAGHQSGWFQQDQGFPPASPDNSGGRDPRGLVVQNPGHRDDLTVEFQIGFEVVGDGKSSKNGVEVVYRHEGETKRFVIPSYLSICAPISVKCSPEDK
;
A
#
# COMPACT_ATOMS: atom_id res chain seq x y z
N MET A 1 -64.34 19.04 -13.45
CA MET A 1 -63.43 19.57 -12.40
C MET A 1 -62.78 18.46 -11.54
N ALA A 2 -63.49 17.37 -11.21
CA ALA A 2 -62.99 16.28 -10.36
C ALA A 2 -61.78 15.48 -10.89
N LEU A 3 -61.53 15.44 -12.21
CA LEU A 3 -60.45 14.63 -12.80
C LEU A 3 -59.04 15.24 -12.63
N LYS A 4 -58.93 16.57 -12.48
CA LYS A 4 -57.64 17.26 -12.28
C LYS A 4 -57.07 17.04 -10.88
N ILE A 5 -57.94 16.92 -9.88
CA ILE A 5 -57.55 16.73 -8.46
C ILE A 5 -56.95 15.34 -8.25
N LYS A 6 -57.50 14.29 -8.89
CA LYS A 6 -56.97 12.92 -8.79
C LYS A 6 -55.56 12.77 -9.38
N ARG A 7 -55.24 13.50 -10.45
CA ARG A 7 -53.90 13.48 -11.07
C ARG A 7 -52.86 14.19 -10.22
N ALA A 8 -53.20 15.32 -9.59
CA ALA A 8 -52.29 16.03 -8.70
C ALA A 8 -51.94 15.20 -7.46
N LEU A 9 -52.91 14.49 -6.89
CA LEU A 9 -52.68 13.63 -5.72
C LEU A 9 -51.78 12.42 -6.04
N ALA A 10 -51.95 11.80 -7.20
CA ALA A 10 -51.14 10.66 -7.63
C ALA A 10 -49.67 11.05 -7.90
N VAL A 11 -49.43 12.23 -8.48
CA VAL A 11 -48.07 12.75 -8.72
C VAL A 11 -47.37 13.09 -7.40
N ALA A 12 -48.09 13.69 -6.44
CA ALA A 12 -47.54 13.99 -5.12
C ALA A 12 -47.17 12.71 -4.34
N LEU A 13 -47.97 11.65 -4.43
CA LEU A 13 -47.69 10.37 -3.77
C LEU A 13 -46.46 9.67 -4.38
N LEU A 14 -46.32 9.68 -5.71
CA LEU A 14 -45.17 9.11 -6.40
C LEU A 14 -43.87 9.86 -6.07
N ALA A 15 -43.91 11.19 -5.98
CA ALA A 15 -42.76 12.00 -5.57
C ALA A 15 -42.33 11.70 -4.12
N ALA A 16 -43.29 11.54 -3.20
CA ALA A 16 -43.00 11.19 -1.80
C ALA A 16 -42.37 9.79 -1.66
N VAL A 17 -42.85 8.81 -2.44
CA VAL A 17 -42.27 7.45 -2.46
C VAL A 17 -40.86 7.47 -3.08
N ALA A 18 -40.64 8.21 -4.16
CA ALA A 18 -39.31 8.32 -4.78
C ALA A 18 -38.29 8.97 -3.83
N VAL A 19 -38.69 10.01 -3.08
CA VAL A 19 -37.84 10.65 -2.07
C VAL A 19 -37.56 9.69 -0.91
N ALA A 20 -38.57 8.95 -0.42
CA ALA A 20 -38.37 7.97 0.64
C ALA A 20 -37.43 6.83 0.23
N VAL A 21 -37.56 6.33 -1.01
CA VAL A 21 -36.65 5.29 -1.54
C VAL A 21 -35.23 5.84 -1.72
N ALA A 22 -35.07 7.08 -2.21
CA ALA A 22 -33.76 7.72 -2.32
C ALA A 22 -33.08 7.92 -0.95
N ILE A 23 -33.84 8.23 0.10
CA ILE A 23 -33.32 8.35 1.47
C ILE A 23 -32.94 6.97 2.03
N VAL A 24 -33.73 5.93 1.78
CA VAL A 24 -33.44 4.56 2.26
C VAL A 24 -32.25 3.94 1.52
N VAL A 25 -32.12 4.15 0.21
CA VAL A 25 -30.99 3.65 -0.58
C VAL A 25 -29.73 4.48 -0.30
N GLY A 26 -29.84 5.81 -0.22
CA GLY A 26 -28.72 6.70 0.11
C GLY A 26 -28.15 6.49 1.51
N ASN A 27 -28.97 6.08 2.48
CA ASN A 27 -28.51 5.77 3.83
C ASN A 27 -27.95 4.35 4.01
N ARG A 28 -28.12 3.44 3.04
CA ARG A 28 -27.52 2.09 3.09
C ARG A 28 -26.11 2.01 2.52
N GLN A 29 -25.59 3.09 1.94
CA GLN A 29 -24.24 3.17 1.37
C GLN A 29 -23.34 4.19 2.09
N LYS A 30 -23.53 4.39 3.39
CA LYS A 30 -22.37 4.81 4.19
C LYS A 30 -21.51 3.55 4.37
N PRO A 31 -20.29 3.46 3.80
CA PRO A 31 -19.39 2.40 4.18
C PRO A 31 -19.27 2.49 5.70
N HIS A 32 -19.85 1.51 6.40
CA HIS A 32 -19.52 1.34 7.79
C HIS A 32 -18.00 1.15 7.81
N PRO A 33 -17.25 1.99 8.54
CA PRO A 33 -15.85 1.68 8.76
C PRO A 33 -15.86 0.31 9.41
N VAL A 34 -15.44 -0.70 8.66
CA VAL A 34 -15.16 -2.01 9.23
C VAL A 34 -14.12 -1.70 10.30
N LYS A 35 -14.54 -1.72 11.57
CA LYS A 35 -13.62 -1.74 12.69
C LYS A 35 -12.93 -3.09 12.62
N VAL A 36 -11.98 -3.23 11.70
CA VAL A 36 -11.01 -4.31 11.73
C VAL A 36 -10.25 -4.06 13.02
N ALA A 37 -10.48 -4.90 14.03
CA ALA A 37 -9.70 -4.85 15.25
C ALA A 37 -8.23 -5.03 14.84
N TYR A 38 -7.42 -4.01 15.11
CA TYR A 38 -6.00 -4.04 14.83
C TYR A 38 -5.35 -5.00 15.83
N ALA A 39 -5.02 -6.22 15.39
CA ALA A 39 -4.07 -7.03 16.11
C ALA A 39 -2.68 -6.44 15.85
N THR A 40 -2.01 -5.99 16.91
CA THR A 40 -0.56 -5.76 16.87
C THR A 40 0.10 -7.03 16.31
N PRO A 41 1.11 -6.92 15.42
CA PRO A 41 1.86 -8.11 15.00
C PRO A 41 2.30 -8.89 16.24
N GLY A 42 2.18 -10.22 16.18
CA GLY A 42 2.69 -11.09 17.23
C GLY A 42 4.19 -11.32 17.07
N ASN A 43 4.67 -12.44 17.60
CA ASN A 43 6.08 -12.83 17.54
C ASN A 43 6.51 -13.32 16.15
N GLU A 44 5.60 -13.35 15.17
CA GLU A 44 5.91 -13.79 13.80
C GLU A 44 6.78 -12.78 13.01
N LEU A 45 6.82 -11.52 13.45
CA LEU A 45 7.64 -10.46 12.87
C LEU A 45 8.72 -10.01 13.85
N ASP A 46 9.94 -9.79 13.36
CA ASP A 46 11.02 -9.20 14.16
C ASP A 46 11.01 -7.68 13.97
N THR A 47 10.13 -6.99 14.70
CA THR A 47 9.99 -5.53 14.60
C THR A 47 11.20 -4.76 15.13
N ALA A 48 12.07 -5.39 15.93
CA ALA A 48 13.27 -4.75 16.47
C ALA A 48 14.34 -4.51 15.39
N LYS A 49 14.38 -5.38 14.37
CA LYS A 49 15.26 -5.22 13.20
C LYS A 49 14.70 -4.28 12.13
N MET A 50 13.42 -3.91 12.21
CA MET A 50 12.79 -2.99 11.25
C MET A 50 13.11 -1.54 11.61
N LEU A 51 14.25 -1.04 11.12
CA LEU A 51 14.65 0.34 11.33
C LEU A 51 13.84 1.28 10.41
N PRO A 52 13.41 2.45 10.90
CA PRO A 52 12.77 3.44 10.06
C PRO A 52 13.74 3.91 8.98
N TYR A 53 13.26 3.94 7.75
CA TYR A 53 14.03 4.42 6.60
C TYR A 53 13.30 5.59 5.93
N GLY A 54 14.04 6.56 5.38
CA GLY A 54 13.44 7.71 4.73
C GLY A 54 14.34 8.37 3.70
N TRP A 55 13.77 8.82 2.59
CA TRP A 55 14.46 9.68 1.63
C TRP A 55 13.53 10.69 0.97
N SER A 56 14.12 11.65 0.28
CA SER A 56 13.37 12.63 -0.51
C SER A 56 14.12 12.97 -1.79
N GLY A 57 13.39 13.40 -2.81
CA GLY A 57 14.00 13.77 -4.07
C GLY A 57 13.08 14.58 -4.96
N SER A 58 13.69 15.38 -5.82
CA SER A 58 12.99 16.14 -6.85
C SER A 58 12.99 15.36 -8.16
N LYS A 59 11.85 15.28 -8.85
CA LYS A 59 11.71 14.51 -10.09
C LYS A 59 10.87 15.28 -11.12
N SER A 60 11.09 14.99 -12.39
CA SER A 60 10.28 15.54 -13.48
C SER A 60 8.93 14.84 -13.54
N VAL A 61 7.87 15.55 -13.93
CA VAL A 61 6.59 14.93 -14.29
C VAL A 61 6.80 13.90 -15.41
N GLY A 62 6.12 12.76 -15.31
CA GLY A 62 6.30 11.59 -16.18
C GLY A 62 7.41 10.63 -15.72
N THR A 63 8.21 10.98 -14.71
CA THR A 63 9.24 10.07 -14.18
C THR A 63 8.58 8.88 -13.51
N ARG A 64 8.99 7.67 -13.90
CA ARG A 64 8.69 6.43 -13.19
C ARG A 64 9.91 5.96 -12.41
N PHE A 65 9.71 5.52 -11.18
CA PHE A 65 10.77 5.01 -10.32
C PHE A 65 10.20 3.98 -9.34
N THR A 66 11.10 3.16 -8.81
CA THR A 66 10.80 2.20 -7.76
C THR A 66 11.38 2.72 -6.45
N ASP A 67 10.57 2.75 -5.41
CA ASP A 67 10.97 2.94 -4.02
C ASP A 67 11.33 1.58 -3.41
N GLY A 68 12.56 1.46 -2.94
CA GLY A 68 13.09 0.24 -2.32
C GLY A 68 13.06 0.30 -0.78
N LEU A 69 13.79 -0.63 -0.17
CA LEU A 69 14.02 -0.73 1.29
C LEU A 69 12.76 -0.84 2.17
N ASN A 70 11.63 -1.30 1.63
CA ASN A 70 10.43 -1.59 2.41
C ASN A 70 10.46 -3.05 2.86
N TYR A 71 11.02 -3.31 4.04
CA TYR A 71 11.28 -4.66 4.52
C TYR A 71 10.33 -5.11 5.64
N LEU A 72 9.80 -6.31 5.50
CA LEU A 72 9.15 -7.04 6.58
C LEU A 72 10.09 -8.14 7.06
N GLN A 73 10.70 -7.92 8.21
CA GLN A 73 11.56 -8.91 8.84
C GLN A 73 10.73 -10.05 9.43
N ILE A 74 11.00 -11.27 8.98
CA ILE A 74 10.34 -12.47 9.52
C ILE A 74 11.10 -12.90 10.76
N SER A 75 10.38 -13.23 11.83
CA SER A 75 10.99 -13.74 13.05
C SER A 75 11.69 -15.08 12.79
N PRO A 76 12.88 -15.32 13.36
CA PRO A 76 13.48 -16.65 13.35
C PRO A 76 12.60 -17.66 14.09
N ASP A 77 11.85 -17.22 15.10
CA ASP A 77 11.04 -18.10 15.96
C ASP A 77 9.61 -18.30 15.45
N ILE A 78 9.30 -17.88 14.23
CA ILE A 78 7.97 -18.05 13.65
C ILE A 78 7.61 -19.53 13.47
N GLU A 79 6.39 -19.90 13.88
CA GLU A 79 5.81 -21.21 13.59
C GLU A 79 4.83 -21.15 12.41
N GLY A 80 5.18 -21.80 11.30
CA GLY A 80 4.29 -21.90 10.14
C GLY A 80 4.34 -20.70 9.17
N PRO A 81 3.48 -20.69 8.14
CA PRO A 81 3.56 -19.73 7.06
C PRO A 81 2.95 -18.36 7.40
N ILE A 82 3.45 -17.32 6.72
CA ILE A 82 2.77 -16.03 6.53
C ILE A 82 2.28 -15.94 5.10
N GLU A 83 1.00 -15.66 4.89
CA GLU A 83 0.44 -15.31 3.58
C GLU A 83 0.25 -13.79 3.49
N ILE A 84 0.89 -13.13 2.53
CA ILE A 84 0.65 -11.71 2.27
C ILE A 84 -0.69 -11.55 1.54
N VAL A 85 -1.60 -10.76 2.10
CA VAL A 85 -2.95 -10.51 1.56
C VAL A 85 -2.96 -9.25 0.72
N SER A 86 -2.39 -8.16 1.23
CA SER A 86 -2.30 -6.89 0.51
C SER A 86 -1.15 -6.04 1.03
N VAL A 87 -0.63 -5.18 0.15
CA VAL A 87 0.43 -4.21 0.46
C VAL A 87 0.00 -2.86 -0.10
N THR A 88 -0.09 -1.86 0.76
CA THR A 88 -0.64 -0.54 0.42
C THR A 88 0.30 0.56 0.92
N PRO A 89 0.93 1.34 0.03
CA PRO A 89 1.68 2.53 0.42
C PRO A 89 0.73 3.58 1.02
N LEU A 90 1.13 4.21 2.13
CA LEU A 90 0.30 5.21 2.82
C LEU A 90 0.67 6.62 2.33
N LEU A 91 0.01 7.09 1.27
CA LEU A 91 0.25 8.41 0.70
C LEU A 91 -0.54 9.51 1.43
N ASP A 92 0.06 10.70 1.54
CA ASP A 92 -0.61 11.91 2.02
C ASP A 92 -1.65 12.45 1.02
N ASN A 93 -1.32 12.36 -0.27
CA ASN A 93 -2.12 12.72 -1.42
C ASN A 93 -1.61 12.00 -2.67
N GLU A 94 -2.41 11.93 -3.72
CA GLU A 94 -2.02 11.35 -5.02
C GLU A 94 -1.86 12.40 -6.13
N ALA A 95 -1.76 13.68 -5.76
CA ALA A 95 -1.72 14.78 -6.73
C ALA A 95 -0.35 14.88 -7.44
N THR A 96 0.73 14.57 -6.72
CA THR A 96 2.11 14.67 -7.26
C THR A 96 2.62 13.33 -7.75
N ILE A 97 2.39 12.25 -6.98
CA ILE A 97 2.77 10.89 -7.34
C ILE A 97 1.56 9.97 -7.28
N ARG A 98 1.54 8.94 -8.13
CA ARG A 98 0.60 7.82 -8.04
C ARG A 98 1.34 6.51 -7.89
N VAL A 99 0.74 5.55 -7.20
CA VAL A 99 1.23 4.17 -7.18
C VAL A 99 0.92 3.52 -8.53
N VAL A 100 1.93 2.94 -9.19
CA VAL A 100 1.74 2.17 -10.44
C VAL A 100 1.77 0.67 -10.22
N GLY A 101 2.28 0.21 -9.08
CA GLY A 101 2.21 -1.18 -8.66
C GLY A 101 3.09 -1.48 -7.46
N VAL A 102 2.98 -2.71 -6.97
CA VAL A 102 3.81 -3.24 -5.89
C VAL A 102 4.28 -4.63 -6.27
N LEU A 103 5.57 -4.90 -6.09
CA LEU A 103 6.14 -6.24 -6.17
C LEU A 103 6.69 -6.64 -4.81
N ALA A 104 6.76 -7.95 -4.56
CA ALA A 104 7.38 -8.52 -3.38
C ALA A 104 8.32 -9.68 -3.74
N ARG A 105 9.39 -9.83 -2.96
CA ARG A 105 10.28 -10.99 -3.01
C ARG A 105 10.75 -11.39 -1.63
N VAL A 106 10.94 -12.68 -1.43
CA VAL A 106 11.52 -13.25 -0.22
C VAL A 106 13.03 -13.30 -0.39
N VAL A 107 13.76 -12.57 0.44
CA VAL A 107 15.22 -12.49 0.40
C VAL A 107 15.78 -13.42 1.48
N PRO A 108 16.77 -14.29 1.16
CA PRO A 108 17.47 -14.38 -0.13
C PRO A 108 16.82 -15.32 -1.18
N ASP A 109 15.77 -16.06 -0.82
CA ASP A 109 15.27 -17.21 -1.60
C ASP A 109 14.80 -16.92 -3.04
N MET A 110 14.37 -15.68 -3.30
CA MET A 110 13.86 -15.24 -4.60
C MET A 110 14.86 -14.35 -5.36
N LEU A 111 16.10 -14.22 -4.89
CA LEU A 111 17.15 -13.52 -5.62
C LEU A 111 17.63 -14.38 -6.81
N PRO A 112 17.99 -13.76 -7.96
CA PRO A 112 18.67 -14.47 -9.04
C PRO A 112 20.01 -15.05 -8.58
N ALA A 113 20.43 -16.15 -9.20
CA ALA A 113 21.70 -16.81 -8.86
C ALA A 113 22.89 -15.85 -9.00
N GLY A 114 23.74 -15.78 -7.96
CA GLY A 114 24.92 -14.93 -7.93
C GLY A 114 24.66 -13.46 -7.54
N HIS A 115 23.41 -13.09 -7.28
CA HIS A 115 23.07 -11.75 -6.80
C HIS A 115 22.90 -11.72 -5.28
N GLN A 116 23.22 -10.57 -4.71
CA GLN A 116 22.97 -10.26 -3.30
C GLN A 116 21.81 -9.27 -3.21
N SER A 117 21.20 -9.16 -2.03
CA SER A 117 20.24 -8.10 -1.78
C SER A 117 20.92 -6.74 -1.95
N GLY A 118 20.58 -6.02 -3.02
CA GLY A 118 20.99 -4.64 -3.19
C GLY A 118 20.31 -3.77 -2.14
N TRP A 119 21.09 -2.97 -1.40
CA TRP A 119 20.55 -1.88 -0.59
C TRP A 119 20.25 -0.69 -1.51
N PHE A 120 19.24 -0.80 -2.37
CA PHE A 120 18.86 0.31 -3.24
C PHE A 120 17.74 1.12 -2.59
N GLN A 121 17.98 2.41 -2.46
CA GLN A 121 16.98 3.37 -2.00
C GLN A 121 15.92 3.61 -3.07
N GLN A 122 16.38 3.75 -4.33
CA GLN A 122 15.55 3.97 -5.50
C GLN A 122 16.14 3.28 -6.72
N ASP A 123 15.28 2.92 -7.67
CA ASP A 123 15.68 2.46 -9.00
C ASP A 123 14.83 3.14 -10.08
N GLN A 124 15.34 3.22 -11.30
CA GLN A 124 14.63 3.82 -12.42
C GLN A 124 13.57 2.86 -12.96
N GLY A 125 12.38 3.41 -13.26
CA GLY A 125 11.27 2.64 -13.82
C GLY A 125 10.51 1.80 -12.80
N PHE A 126 9.47 1.13 -13.27
CA PHE A 126 8.76 0.08 -12.55
C PHE A 126 8.12 -0.90 -13.57
N PRO A 127 8.35 -2.23 -13.46
CA PRO A 127 9.29 -2.90 -12.54
C PRO A 127 10.73 -2.36 -12.64
N PRO A 128 11.55 -2.48 -11.58
CA PRO A 128 12.94 -2.04 -11.62
C PRO A 128 13.71 -2.85 -12.68
N ALA A 129 14.56 -2.16 -13.46
CA ALA A 129 15.33 -2.80 -14.53
C ALA A 129 16.64 -3.44 -14.02
N SER A 130 17.12 -3.05 -12.84
CA SER A 130 18.35 -3.61 -12.27
C SER A 130 18.21 -5.10 -11.95
N PRO A 131 19.14 -5.96 -12.37
CA PRO A 131 19.16 -7.38 -12.00
C PRO A 131 19.15 -7.62 -10.48
N ASP A 132 19.83 -6.77 -9.71
CA ASP A 132 19.87 -6.84 -8.23
C ASP A 132 18.49 -6.61 -7.59
N ASN A 133 17.55 -6.05 -8.35
CA ASN A 133 16.19 -5.70 -7.94
C ASN A 133 15.14 -6.58 -8.61
N SER A 134 15.56 -7.58 -9.39
CA SER A 134 14.66 -8.50 -10.09
C SER A 134 14.12 -9.61 -9.16
N GLY A 135 13.21 -10.44 -9.67
CA GLY A 135 12.59 -11.55 -8.92
C GLY A 135 11.33 -11.16 -8.13
N GLY A 136 11.00 -9.87 -8.06
CA GLY A 136 9.72 -9.40 -7.51
C GLY A 136 8.51 -9.93 -8.28
N ARG A 137 7.45 -10.31 -7.56
CA ARG A 137 6.14 -10.73 -8.11
C ARG A 137 4.99 -10.04 -7.37
N ASP A 138 3.75 -10.23 -7.83
CA ASP A 138 2.57 -9.73 -7.12
C ASP A 138 2.60 -10.20 -5.64
N PRO A 139 2.51 -9.29 -4.65
CA PRO A 139 2.50 -9.67 -3.24
C PRO A 139 1.26 -10.48 -2.84
N ARG A 140 0.13 -10.39 -3.55
CA ARG A 140 -1.09 -11.07 -3.15
C ARG A 140 -0.94 -12.59 -3.23
N GLY A 141 -1.15 -13.26 -2.11
CA GLY A 141 -1.00 -14.71 -1.99
C GLY A 141 0.46 -15.17 -1.88
N LEU A 142 1.41 -14.25 -1.71
CA LEU A 142 2.80 -14.60 -1.43
C LEU A 142 2.86 -15.31 -0.07
N VAL A 143 3.23 -16.60 -0.08
CA VAL A 143 3.46 -17.38 1.13
C VAL A 143 4.95 -17.37 1.47
N VAL A 144 5.25 -17.06 2.73
CA VAL A 144 6.60 -16.99 3.30
C VAL A 144 6.69 -18.01 4.42
N GLN A 145 7.76 -18.82 4.42
CA GLN A 145 8.02 -19.83 5.43
C GLN A 145 9.47 -19.71 5.90
N ASN A 146 9.70 -19.94 7.20
CA ASN A 146 11.04 -19.94 7.79
C ASN A 146 11.39 -21.29 8.44
N PRO A 147 11.37 -22.42 7.70
CA PRO A 147 11.51 -23.76 8.28
C PRO A 147 12.89 -24.04 8.89
N GLY A 148 13.86 -23.13 8.74
CA GLY A 148 15.21 -23.23 9.30
C GLY A 148 15.51 -22.22 10.40
N HIS A 149 14.51 -21.49 10.90
CA HIS A 149 14.69 -20.45 11.92
C HIS A 149 15.78 -19.43 11.54
N ARG A 150 15.84 -19.06 10.26
CA ARG A 150 16.84 -18.13 9.76
C ARG A 150 16.56 -16.72 10.27
N ASP A 151 17.63 -16.00 10.61
CA ASP A 151 17.55 -14.64 11.13
C ASP A 151 17.74 -13.57 10.04
N ASP A 152 18.03 -13.98 8.80
CA ASP A 152 18.22 -13.14 7.60
C ASP A 152 16.96 -13.05 6.71
N LEU A 153 15.93 -13.85 6.98
CA LEU A 153 14.76 -13.97 6.13
C LEU A 153 13.89 -12.70 6.15
N THR A 154 13.74 -12.07 4.99
CA THR A 154 13.04 -10.81 4.84
C THR A 154 12.11 -10.82 3.63
N VAL A 155 10.96 -10.17 3.72
CA VAL A 155 10.15 -9.83 2.54
C VAL A 155 10.45 -8.40 2.15
N GLU A 156 11.00 -8.22 0.96
CA GLU A 156 11.20 -6.90 0.36
C GLU A 156 9.99 -6.52 -0.49
N PHE A 157 9.44 -5.33 -0.26
CA PHE A 157 8.42 -4.71 -1.09
C PHE A 157 9.02 -3.60 -1.95
N GLN A 158 8.78 -3.70 -3.25
CA GLN A 158 9.23 -2.75 -4.26
C GLN A 158 8.01 -1.97 -4.77
N ILE A 159 7.98 -0.68 -4.50
CA ILE A 159 6.79 0.15 -4.78
C ILE A 159 7.08 1.03 -5.99
N GLY A 160 6.32 0.83 -7.05
CA GLY A 160 6.39 1.66 -8.24
C GLY A 160 5.61 2.93 -8.08
N PHE A 161 6.24 4.05 -8.42
CA PHE A 161 5.60 5.37 -8.48
C PHE A 161 5.75 6.00 -9.87
N GLU A 162 4.77 6.82 -10.23
CA GLU A 162 4.86 7.76 -11.36
C GLU A 162 4.57 9.17 -10.86
N VAL A 163 5.42 10.13 -11.24
CA VAL A 163 5.20 11.55 -10.98
C VAL A 163 4.19 12.07 -12.00
N VAL A 164 3.01 12.48 -11.54
CA VAL A 164 1.87 12.81 -12.42
C VAL A 164 1.49 14.29 -12.42
N GLY A 165 2.00 15.07 -11.47
CA GLY A 165 1.70 16.50 -11.35
C GLY A 165 2.80 17.25 -10.61
N ASP A 166 2.75 18.57 -10.69
CA ASP A 166 3.60 19.46 -9.91
C ASP A 166 3.14 19.50 -8.45
N GLY A 167 4.07 19.80 -7.54
CA GLY A 167 3.80 19.90 -6.10
C GLY A 167 4.65 18.94 -5.27
N LYS A 168 4.14 18.59 -4.09
CA LYS A 168 4.77 17.66 -3.14
C LYS A 168 3.78 16.57 -2.75
N SER A 169 4.29 15.35 -2.67
CA SER A 169 3.59 14.24 -2.04
C SER A 169 4.57 13.36 -1.28
N SER A 170 4.08 12.80 -0.18
CA SER A 170 4.83 11.94 0.71
C SER A 170 4.12 10.60 0.96
N LYS A 171 4.91 9.52 1.01
CA LYS A 171 4.52 8.22 1.56
C LYS A 171 5.01 8.13 3.01
N ASN A 172 4.11 7.78 3.94
CA ASN A 172 4.36 7.68 5.37
C ASN A 172 4.17 6.25 5.88
N GLY A 173 4.81 5.30 5.20
CA GLY A 173 4.81 3.89 5.55
C GLY A 173 4.18 3.01 4.49
N VAL A 174 4.23 1.71 4.76
CA VAL A 174 3.62 0.69 3.92
C VAL A 174 2.79 -0.22 4.82
N GLU A 175 1.48 -0.20 4.61
CA GLU A 175 0.58 -1.12 5.27
C GLU A 175 0.68 -2.49 4.61
N VAL A 176 0.96 -3.51 5.40
CA VAL A 176 0.96 -4.91 5.00
C VAL A 176 -0.14 -5.61 5.77
N VAL A 177 -1.10 -6.18 5.04
CA VAL A 177 -2.09 -7.10 5.59
C VAL A 177 -1.63 -8.50 5.26
N TYR A 178 -1.57 -9.36 6.26
CA TYR A 178 -1.10 -10.74 6.13
C TYR A 178 -1.95 -11.70 6.96
N ARG A 179 -1.86 -12.99 6.65
CA ARG A 179 -2.45 -14.06 7.46
C ARG A 179 -1.37 -14.93 8.07
N HIS A 180 -1.62 -15.33 9.31
CA HIS A 180 -0.79 -16.25 10.06
C HIS A 180 -1.68 -17.03 11.03
N GLU A 181 -1.55 -18.35 11.08
CA GLU A 181 -2.36 -19.23 11.94
C GLU A 181 -3.89 -19.03 11.80
N GLY A 182 -4.35 -18.64 10.61
CA GLY A 182 -5.77 -18.37 10.34
C GLY A 182 -6.26 -16.99 10.74
N GLU A 183 -5.44 -16.18 11.42
CA GLU A 183 -5.75 -14.79 11.76
C GLU A 183 -5.30 -13.84 10.66
N THR A 184 -6.08 -12.79 10.40
CA THR A 184 -5.64 -11.68 9.52
C THR A 184 -5.12 -10.55 10.38
N LYS A 185 -3.85 -10.18 10.16
CA LYS A 185 -3.12 -9.16 10.89
C LYS A 185 -2.71 -8.02 9.96
N ARG A 186 -2.38 -6.88 10.55
CA ARG A 186 -1.95 -5.68 9.83
C ARG A 186 -0.72 -5.11 10.52
N PHE A 187 0.26 -4.75 9.72
CA PHE A 187 1.48 -4.09 10.18
C PHE A 187 1.81 -2.91 9.27
N VAL A 188 2.42 -1.86 9.82
CA VAL A 188 2.92 -0.73 9.03
C VAL A 188 4.43 -0.73 9.11
N ILE A 189 5.08 -0.96 7.97
CA ILE A 189 6.53 -0.82 7.86
C ILE A 189 6.86 0.67 7.96
N PRO A 190 7.65 1.10 8.96
CA PRO A 190 8.02 2.50 9.11
C PRO A 190 8.97 2.91 7.99
N SER A 191 8.44 3.62 7.01
CA SER A 191 9.22 4.09 5.85
C SER A 191 8.71 5.44 5.36
N TYR A 192 9.61 6.26 4.83
CA TYR A 192 9.29 7.60 4.36
C TYR A 192 9.84 7.86 2.95
N LEU A 193 9.02 8.50 2.13
CA LEU A 193 9.41 9.02 0.82
C LEU A 193 8.74 10.38 0.64
N SER A 194 9.49 11.39 0.22
CA SER A 194 8.93 12.67 -0.25
C SER A 194 9.39 12.97 -1.67
N ILE A 195 8.45 13.21 -2.57
CA ILE A 195 8.73 13.62 -3.94
C ILE A 195 8.19 15.02 -4.19
N CYS A 196 9.04 15.84 -4.79
CA CYS A 196 8.68 17.16 -5.27
C CYS A 196 8.82 17.22 -6.79
N ALA A 197 7.90 17.94 -7.44
CA ALA A 197 7.91 18.21 -8.86
C ALA A 197 7.56 19.69 -9.13
N PRO A 198 8.12 20.31 -10.18
CA PRO A 198 9.09 19.74 -11.12
C PRO A 198 10.50 19.56 -10.50
N ILE A 199 11.41 18.92 -11.24
CA ILE A 199 12.77 18.57 -10.78
C ILE A 199 13.59 19.76 -10.27
N SER A 200 13.28 20.98 -10.72
CA SER A 200 13.94 22.22 -10.30
C SER A 200 13.56 22.69 -8.89
N VAL A 201 12.48 22.16 -8.31
CA VAL A 201 12.06 22.48 -6.93
C VAL A 201 12.95 21.70 -5.98
N LYS A 202 13.51 22.35 -4.96
CA LYS A 202 14.25 21.64 -3.90
C LYS A 202 13.27 20.88 -3.00
N CYS A 203 13.44 19.56 -2.87
CA CYS A 203 12.63 18.76 -1.96
C CYS A 203 13.26 18.66 -0.58
N SER A 204 12.48 18.96 0.46
CA SER A 204 12.86 18.73 1.86
C SER A 204 12.17 17.47 2.38
N PRO A 205 12.87 16.59 3.12
CA PRO A 205 12.26 15.40 3.71
C PRO A 205 11.17 15.77 4.73
N GLU A 206 11.23 16.92 5.39
CA GLU A 206 10.14 17.43 6.22
C GLU A 206 9.99 18.93 5.94
N ASP A 207 8.77 19.40 5.71
CA ASP A 207 8.48 20.83 5.91
C ASP A 207 8.07 20.92 7.39
N LYS A 208 9.04 21.20 8.27
CA LYS A 208 8.73 21.63 9.64
C LYS A 208 8.57 23.14 9.65
#